data_AF-A0A139ACD6-F1
#
_entry.id   AF-A0A139ACD6-F1
#
_cell.length_a   1.000
_cell.length_b   1.000
_cell.length_c   1.000
_cell.angle_alpha   90.00
_cell.angle_beta   90.00
_cell.angle_gamma   90.00
#
_symmetry.space_group_name_H-M   'P 1'
#
loop_
_entity.id
_entity.type
_entity.pdbx_description
1 polymer ?
#
loop_
_entity_poly.entity_id
_entity_poly.type
_entity_poly.pdbx_seq_one_letter_code
_entity_poly.pdbx_strand_id
1 'polypeptide(L)'
;MKMTVERSTSDIAFKVYNLNSDGFIDPSDLFSIMRIMVGSSLSDTQLQQIVDKTMVEVDVIDKDGKISFEEFKRSMALANVGKRLQAEC
;
A
#
# COMPACT_ATOMS: atom_id res chain seq x y z
N MET A 1 20.74 1.52 -26.41
CA MET A 1 19.54 1.37 -25.56
C MET A 1 20.01 1.29 -24.12
N LYS A 2 20.05 2.42 -23.39
CA LYS A 2 20.35 2.38 -21.95
C LYS A 2 19.07 1.98 -21.23
N MET A 3 18.90 0.68 -20.95
CA MET A 3 17.98 0.24 -19.91
C MET A 3 18.65 0.52 -18.56
N THR A 4 18.68 1.79 -18.17
CA THR A 4 18.96 2.16 -16.79
C THR A 4 17.69 1.81 -16.02
N VAL A 5 17.60 0.56 -15.57
CA VAL A 5 16.56 0.17 -14.62
C VAL A 5 16.99 0.73 -13.27
N GLU A 6 16.68 1.99 -13.01
CA GLU A 6 16.42 2.42 -11.64
C GLU A 6 15.23 1.60 -11.18
N ARG A 7 15.48 0.48 -10.50
CA ARG A 7 14.43 -0.30 -9.84
C ARG A 7 13.91 0.57 -8.70
N SER A 8 12.95 1.43 -8.99
CA SER A 8 12.15 2.11 -7.98
C SER A 8 11.43 1.05 -7.18
N THR A 9 11.82 0.85 -5.92
CA THR A 9 11.22 -0.16 -5.02
C THR A 9 9.71 -0.01 -4.93
N SER A 10 9.20 1.21 -5.09
CA SER A 10 7.77 1.54 -5.12
C SER A 10 7.02 0.86 -6.27
N ASP A 11 7.62 0.71 -7.46
CA ASP A 11 6.99 0.03 -8.60
C ASP A 11 6.82 -1.46 -8.35
N ILE A 12 7.81 -2.09 -7.72
CA ILE A 12 7.74 -3.51 -7.37
C ILE A 12 6.70 -3.72 -6.28
N ALA A 13 6.72 -2.88 -5.24
CA ALA A 13 5.74 -2.94 -4.17
C ALA A 13 4.32 -2.73 -4.72
N PHE A 14 4.10 -1.72 -5.57
CA PHE A 14 2.80 -1.45 -6.19
C PHE A 14 2.27 -2.65 -6.97
N LYS A 15 3.12 -3.32 -7.75
CA LYS A 15 2.74 -4.54 -8.49
C LYS A 15 2.44 -5.75 -7.59
N VAL A 16 2.97 -5.80 -6.38
CA VAL A 16 2.63 -6.87 -5.42
C VAL A 16 1.27 -6.62 -4.77
N TYR A 17 0.94 -5.35 -4.51
CA TYR A 17 -0.36 -4.98 -3.93
C TYR A 17 -1.49 -4.95 -4.95
N ASN A 18 -1.22 -4.58 -6.20
CA ASN A 18 -2.19 -4.57 -7.28
C ASN A 18 -2.32 -5.98 -7.90
N LEU A 19 -3.41 -6.69 -7.59
CA LEU A 19 -3.67 -8.04 -8.08
C LEU A 19 -4.27 -8.04 -9.49
N ASN A 20 -5.15 -7.08 -9.78
CA ASN A 20 -5.86 -7.00 -11.05
C ASN A 20 -5.01 -6.31 -12.17
N SER A 21 -3.88 -5.70 -11.79
CA SER A 21 -2.96 -4.94 -12.67
C SER A 21 -3.63 -3.82 -13.47
N ASP A 22 -4.68 -3.22 -12.94
CA ASP A 22 -5.43 -2.13 -13.59
C ASP A 22 -4.78 -0.73 -13.43
N GLY A 23 -3.67 -0.65 -12.69
CA GLY A 23 -2.99 0.61 -12.38
C GLY A 23 -3.45 1.31 -11.09
N PHE A 24 -4.36 0.70 -10.33
CA PHE A 24 -4.90 1.16 -9.06
C PHE A 24 -4.91 0.02 -8.03
N ILE A 25 -4.94 0.33 -6.73
CA ILE A 25 -5.16 -0.69 -5.70
C ILE A 25 -6.56 -0.51 -5.17
N ASP A 26 -7.42 -1.49 -5.45
CA ASP A 26 -8.77 -1.55 -4.92
C ASP A 26 -8.81 -2.01 -3.45
N PRO A 27 -9.87 -1.69 -2.69
CA PRO A 27 -10.01 -2.15 -1.30
C PRO A 27 -10.00 -3.68 -1.19
N SER A 28 -10.54 -4.37 -2.19
CA SER A 28 -10.54 -5.84 -2.29
C SER A 28 -9.14 -6.41 -2.49
N ASP A 29 -8.29 -5.72 -3.25
CA ASP A 29 -6.92 -6.14 -3.52
C ASP A 29 -6.06 -5.97 -2.27
N LEU A 30 -6.21 -4.82 -1.59
CA LEU A 30 -5.55 -4.55 -0.32
C LEU A 30 -5.97 -5.55 0.76
N PHE A 31 -7.27 -5.87 0.87
CA PHE A 31 -7.79 -6.88 1.79
C PHE A 31 -7.18 -8.26 1.51
N SER A 32 -7.16 -8.68 0.25
CA SER A 32 -6.65 -9.98 -0.15
C SER A 32 -5.16 -10.11 0.18
N ILE A 33 -4.36 -9.10 -0.15
CA ILE A 33 -2.93 -9.08 0.14
C ILE A 33 -2.67 -9.01 1.65
N MET A 34 -3.36 -8.15 2.40
CA MET A 34 -3.22 -8.12 3.86
C MET A 34 -3.57 -9.47 4.48
N ARG A 35 -4.63 -10.15 4.00
CA ARG A 35 -4.99 -11.48 4.49
C ARG A 35 -3.92 -12.52 4.19
N ILE A 36 -3.25 -12.44 3.05
CA ILE A 36 -2.14 -13.32 2.69
C ILE A 36 -0.91 -13.04 3.58
N MET A 37 -0.60 -11.77 3.86
CA MET A 37 0.57 -11.38 4.67
C MET A 37 0.39 -11.65 6.17
N VAL A 38 -0.80 -11.41 6.70
CA VAL A 38 -1.14 -11.49 8.13
C VAL A 38 -1.67 -12.89 8.51
N GLY A 39 -2.20 -13.63 7.55
CA GLY A 39 -2.75 -14.97 7.75
C GLY A 39 -3.98 -14.95 8.66
N SER A 40 -4.16 -16.02 9.44
CA SER A 40 -5.32 -16.20 10.35
C SER A 40 -5.20 -15.45 11.68
N SER A 41 -4.30 -14.46 11.80
CA SER A 41 -4.08 -13.75 13.07
C SER A 41 -5.09 -12.63 13.33
N LEU A 42 -5.82 -12.19 12.29
CA LEU A 42 -6.89 -11.21 12.39
C LEU A 42 -8.21 -11.81 11.88
N SER A 43 -9.33 -11.39 12.46
CA SER A 43 -10.66 -11.68 11.92
C SER A 43 -10.96 -10.83 10.69
N ASP A 44 -11.82 -11.31 9.80
CA ASP A 44 -12.23 -10.59 8.59
C ASP A 44 -12.74 -9.18 8.90
N THR A 45 -13.48 -9.01 10.01
CA THR A 45 -13.98 -7.70 10.46
C THR A 45 -12.85 -6.75 10.85
N GLN A 46 -11.84 -7.23 11.59
CA GLN A 46 -10.70 -6.40 11.98
C GLN A 46 -9.84 -6.05 10.77
N LEU A 47 -9.67 -6.99 9.86
CA LEU A 47 -8.94 -6.77 8.61
C LEU A 47 -9.66 -5.71 7.76
N GLN A 48 -10.98 -5.81 7.62
CA GLN A 48 -11.78 -4.83 6.91
C GLN A 48 -11.64 -3.44 7.55
N GLN A 49 -11.68 -3.34 8.87
CA GLN A 49 -11.47 -2.06 9.56
C GLN A 49 -10.09 -1.45 9.32
N ILE A 50 -9.05 -2.28 9.20
CA ILE A 50 -7.69 -1.80 8.87
C ILE A 50 -7.66 -1.33 7.42
N VAL A 51 -8.25 -2.10 6.50
CA VAL A 51 -8.33 -1.73 5.08
C VAL A 51 -9.08 -0.42 4.90
N ASP A 52 -10.25 -0.27 5.52
CA ASP A 52 -11.08 0.93 5.43
C ASP A 52 -10.33 2.16 5.97
N LYS A 53 -9.68 2.03 7.13
CA LYS A 53 -8.84 3.10 7.69
C LYS A 53 -7.67 3.45 6.77
N THR A 54 -6.97 2.43 6.27
CA THR A 54 -5.83 2.61 5.36
C THR A 54 -6.26 3.32 4.08
N MET A 55 -7.42 2.94 3.53
CA MET A 55 -7.98 3.60 2.36
C MET A 55 -8.22 5.08 2.63
N VAL A 56 -8.90 5.43 3.71
CA VAL A 56 -9.15 6.84 4.07
C VAL A 56 -7.86 7.63 4.33
N GLU A 57 -6.82 6.99 4.87
CA GLU A 57 -5.54 7.63 5.16
C GLU A 57 -4.65 7.83 3.92
N VAL A 58 -4.76 6.96 2.92
CA VAL A 58 -3.92 6.99 1.71
C VAL A 58 -4.61 7.70 0.55
N ASP A 59 -5.92 7.50 0.38
CA ASP A 59 -6.77 8.14 -0.61
C ASP A 59 -7.09 9.58 -0.17
N VAL A 60 -6.11 10.46 -0.37
CA VAL A 60 -6.15 11.86 0.10
C VAL A 60 -6.07 12.87 -1.04
N ILE A 61 -5.71 12.43 -2.26
CA ILE A 61 -5.52 13.34 -3.40
C ILE A 61 -6.82 13.48 -4.18
N ASP A 62 -7.37 12.37 -4.67
CA ASP A 62 -8.56 12.37 -5.54
C ASP A 62 -9.82 11.81 -4.87
N LYS A 63 -9.69 11.03 -3.79
CA LYS A 63 -10.82 10.51 -3.00
C LYS A 63 -11.75 9.65 -3.83
N ASP A 64 -11.17 8.86 -4.73
CA ASP A 64 -11.90 8.01 -5.67
C ASP A 64 -12.24 6.61 -5.10
N GLY A 65 -11.78 6.33 -3.86
CA GLY A 65 -11.97 5.05 -3.20
C GLY A 65 -10.97 3.97 -3.63
N LYS A 66 -9.94 4.34 -4.38
CA LYS A 66 -8.83 3.50 -4.82
C LYS A 66 -7.52 4.19 -4.45
N ILE A 67 -6.41 3.45 -4.55
CA ILE A 67 -5.08 4.03 -4.34
C ILE A 67 -4.36 4.09 -5.68
N SER A 68 -4.13 5.30 -6.14
CA SER A 68 -3.30 5.56 -7.32
C SER A 68 -1.80 5.38 -7.02
N PHE A 69 -0.98 5.24 -8.06
CA PHE A 69 0.47 5.12 -7.89
C PHE A 69 1.11 6.32 -7.16
N GLU A 70 0.58 7.53 -7.37
CA GLU A 70 1.07 8.75 -6.69
C GLU A 70 0.76 8.73 -5.19
N GLU A 71 -0.44 8.29 -4.82
CA GLU A 71 -0.86 8.15 -3.42
C GLU A 71 -0.08 7.04 -2.72
N PHE A 72 0.14 5.92 -3.42
CA PHE A 72 0.95 4.83 -2.93
C PHE A 72 2.38 5.28 -2.62
N LYS A 73 3.03 6.02 -3.55
CA LYS A 73 4.37 6.58 -3.33
C LYS A 73 4.39 7.51 -2.11
N ARG A 74 3.37 8.34 -1.95
CA ARG A 74 3.26 9.27 -0.81
C ARG A 74 3.11 8.51 0.51
N SER A 75 2.27 7.48 0.53
CA SER A 75 2.08 6.60 1.68
C SER A 75 3.38 5.87 2.04
N MET A 76 4.09 5.31 1.05
CA MET A 76 5.40 4.68 1.28
C MET A 76 6.44 5.68 1.79
N ALA A 77 6.47 6.90 1.26
CA ALA A 77 7.37 7.95 1.74
C ALA A 77 7.10 8.29 3.22
N LEU A 78 5.82 8.37 3.62
CA LEU A 78 5.43 8.62 5.01
C LEU A 78 5.77 7.43 5.92
N ALA A 79 5.48 6.20 5.48
CA ALA A 79 5.77 4.99 6.23
C ALA A 79 7.29 4.77 6.45
N ASN A 80 8.13 5.17 5.49
CA ASN A 80 9.58 5.05 5.60
C ASN A 80 10.19 6.08 6.57
N VAL A 81 9.50 7.22 6.79
CA VAL A 81 9.89 8.21 7.82
C VAL A 81 9.51 7.70 9.21
N GLY A 82 8.41 6.97 9.37
CA GLY A 82 7.99 6.36 10.63
C GLY A 82 8.99 5.34 11.22
N LYS A 83 9.78 4.65 10.37
CA LYS A 83 10.83 3.72 10.81
C LYS A 83 12.14 4.40 11.27
N ARG A 84 12.32 5.71 11.06
CA ARG A 84 13.56 6.42 11.46
C ARG A 84 13.51 7.04 12.86
N LEU A 85 12.41 6.90 13.61
CA LEU A 85 12.26 7.41 14.99
C LEU A 85 12.34 6.31 16.06
N GLN A 86 13.17 5.28 15.88
CA GLN A 86 13.56 4.35 16.94
C GLN A 86 15.08 4.11 16.98
N ALA A 87 15.86 5.13 16.68
CA ALA A 87 17.29 5.14 16.98
C ALA A 87 17.60 6.45 17.71
N GLU A 88 17.23 6.51 18.98
CA GLU A 88 17.86 7.31 20.05
C GLU A 88 17.08 7.12 21.36
N CYS A 89 17.39 6.01 22.05
CA CYS A 89 17.50 5.95 23.51
C CYS A 89 18.90 5.39 23.82
#